data_AF-A0A4Z0L0E0-F1
#
_entry.id   AF-A0A4Z0L0E0-F1
#
_cell.length_a   1.000
_cell.length_b   1.000
_cell.length_c   1.000
_cell.angle_alpha   90.00
_cell.angle_beta   90.00
_cell.angle_gamma   90.00
#
_symmetry.space_group_name_H-M   'P 1'
#
loop_
_entity.id
_entity.type
_entity.pdbx_description
1 polymer ?
#
loop_
_entity_poly.entity_id
_entity_poly.type
_entity_poly.pdbx_seq_one_letter_code
_entity_poly.pdbx_strand_id
1 'polypeptide(L)'
;MSSVPAPREYFLDSIRAWLMLLGIPFHISLIYSTHSWHVNSAAPSWWLTLFNDFIHAFRMQVFFVISGYFSYMLFLRYPLKRWWKVRVERVGIPMLTAIPLLTLPQFILLQYVKEKTENWPTLSAYEKYNTLAWELISHLWFLLVLVILTTVSIGIFTWFQKRQETSKPRPAAMWGG
;
A
#
# COMPACT_ATOMS: atom_id res chain seq x y z
N MET A 1 22.01 -1.74 -35.55
CA MET A 1 21.38 -0.67 -34.76
C MET A 1 21.12 -1.22 -33.37
N SER A 2 21.97 -0.89 -32.42
CA SER A 2 21.82 -1.24 -31.00
C SER A 2 20.57 -0.56 -30.46
N SER A 3 19.57 -1.34 -30.09
CA SER A 3 18.41 -0.84 -29.36
C SER A 3 18.91 -0.35 -28.00
N VAL A 4 19.08 0.97 -27.84
CA VAL A 4 19.26 1.56 -26.51
C VAL A 4 18.07 1.10 -25.68
N PRO A 5 18.26 0.27 -24.63
CA PRO A 5 17.16 -0.13 -23.78
C PRO A 5 16.54 1.14 -23.22
N ALA A 6 15.22 1.31 -23.37
CA ALA A 6 14.51 2.45 -22.79
C ALA A 6 15.00 2.65 -21.34
N PRO A 7 15.42 3.87 -20.94
CA PRO A 7 15.98 4.11 -19.62
C PRO A 7 15.07 3.48 -18.57
N ARG A 8 15.59 2.47 -17.86
CA ARG A 8 14.89 1.95 -16.70
C ARG A 8 14.89 3.11 -15.71
N GLU A 9 13.73 3.49 -15.19
CA GLU A 9 13.58 4.62 -14.26
C GLU A 9 14.27 4.30 -12.92
N TYR A 10 15.60 4.28 -12.91
CA TYR A 10 16.44 4.03 -11.74
C TYR A 10 16.09 5.01 -10.63
N PHE A 11 15.69 6.22 -10.98
CA PHE A 11 15.26 7.25 -10.04
C PHE A 11 14.12 6.79 -9.12
N LEU A 12 13.11 6.07 -9.63
CA LEU A 12 11.98 5.64 -8.81
C LEU A 12 12.32 4.46 -7.90
N ASP A 13 13.19 3.58 -8.36
CA ASP A 13 13.72 2.49 -7.54
C ASP A 13 14.69 3.03 -6.47
N SER A 14 15.49 4.04 -6.79
CA SER A 14 16.35 4.77 -5.84
C SER A 14 15.53 5.51 -4.79
N ILE A 15 14.47 6.23 -5.17
CA ILE A 15 13.58 6.90 -4.21
C ILE A 15 12.97 5.87 -3.25
N ARG A 16 12.50 4.74 -3.78
CA ARG A 16 11.98 3.64 -2.94
C ARG A 16 13.03 3.13 -1.96
N ALA A 17 14.28 2.95 -2.40
CA ALA A 17 15.38 2.52 -1.55
C ALA A 17 15.66 3.52 -0.43
N TRP A 18 15.70 4.82 -0.74
CA TRP A 18 15.86 5.89 0.26
C TRP A 18 14.69 5.93 1.26
N LEU A 19 13.46 5.73 0.80
CA LEU A 19 12.28 5.66 1.67
C LEU A 19 12.31 4.45 2.61
N MET A 20 12.84 3.31 2.14
CA MET A 20 13.07 2.14 2.99
C MET A 20 14.19 2.39 4.01
N LEU A 21 15.27 3.07 3.60
CA LEU A 21 16.36 3.47 4.50
C LEU A 21 15.91 4.45 5.58
N LEU A 22 15.02 5.39 5.23
CA LEU A 22 14.36 6.31 6.18
C LEU A 22 13.47 5.57 7.20
N GLY A 23 13.22 4.27 7.03
CA GLY A 23 12.63 3.42 8.05
C GLY A 23 13.52 3.21 9.28
N ILE A 24 14.84 3.23 9.14
CA ILE A 24 15.76 3.03 10.27
C ILE A 24 15.68 4.21 11.26
N PRO A 25 15.80 5.49 10.84
CA PRO A 25 15.56 6.63 11.73
C PRO A 25 14.15 6.64 12.33
N PHE A 26 13.14 6.21 11.56
CA PHE A 26 11.77 6.09 12.03
C PHE A 26 11.66 5.11 13.21
N HIS A 27 12.19 3.89 13.09
CA HIS A 27 12.13 2.90 14.18
C HIS A 27 12.93 3.34 15.41
N ILE A 28 14.08 4.00 15.22
CA ILE A 28 14.89 4.54 16.32
C ILE A 28 14.12 5.65 17.05
N SER A 29 13.49 6.58 16.32
CA SER A 29 12.68 7.65 16.92
C SER A 29 11.45 7.12 17.67
N LEU A 30 10.90 5.98 17.25
CA LEU A 30 9.74 5.34 17.87
C LEU A 30 10.00 4.86 19.30
N ILE A 31 11.25 4.45 19.61
CA ILE A 31 11.70 4.05 20.96
C ILE A 31 11.65 5.24 21.95
N TYR A 32 11.71 6.47 21.43
CA TYR A 32 11.72 7.72 22.19
C TYR A 32 10.46 8.57 21.98
N SER A 33 9.45 8.07 21.26
CA SER A 33 8.19 8.79 20.98
C SER A 33 7.09 8.41 21.95
N THR A 34 6.13 9.29 22.19
CA THR A 34 4.95 9.08 23.06
C THR A 34 3.95 8.02 22.59
N HIS A 35 4.11 7.43 21.40
CA HIS A 35 3.22 6.38 20.91
C HIS A 35 3.48 5.04 21.63
N SER A 36 2.42 4.26 21.85
CA SER A 36 2.51 2.99 22.57
C SER A 36 3.33 1.95 21.77
N TRP A 37 4.65 1.96 21.94
CA TRP A 37 5.57 0.93 21.49
C TRP A 37 6.07 0.11 22.69
N HIS A 38 6.49 -1.14 22.45
CA HIS A 38 6.83 -2.12 23.50
C HIS A 38 7.94 -1.68 24.47
N VAL A 39 8.71 -0.65 24.12
CA VAL A 39 9.73 -0.05 24.98
C VAL A 39 9.60 1.47 24.85
N ASN A 40 9.20 2.14 25.92
CA ASN A 40 9.08 3.59 26.00
C ASN A 40 10.09 4.14 27.00
N SER A 41 10.86 5.15 26.58
CA SER A 41 11.73 5.93 27.46
C SER A 41 10.91 6.76 28.46
N ALA A 42 11.38 6.86 29.71
CA ALA A 42 10.76 7.65 30.78
C ALA A 42 10.74 9.18 30.52
N ALA A 43 11.45 9.67 29.49
CA ALA A 43 11.48 11.08 29.08
C ALA A 43 11.03 11.21 27.61
N PRO A 44 9.71 11.26 27.34
CA PRO A 44 9.20 11.47 25.99
C PRO A 44 9.53 12.87 25.48
N SER A 45 10.03 12.97 24.25
CA SER A 45 10.27 14.27 23.60
C SER A 45 9.26 14.53 22.49
N TRP A 46 8.50 15.60 22.61
CA TRP A 46 7.48 16.00 21.64
C TRP A 46 8.05 16.19 20.23
N TRP A 47 9.29 16.66 20.13
CA TRP A 47 10.01 16.83 18.86
C TRP A 47 10.25 15.50 18.12
N LEU A 48 10.63 14.42 18.83
CA LEU A 48 10.83 13.12 18.20
C LEU A 48 9.50 12.48 17.77
N THR A 49 8.41 12.72 18.50
CA THR A 49 7.06 12.32 18.08
C THR A 49 6.66 13.03 16.78
N LEU A 50 6.79 14.36 16.72
CA LEU A 50 6.45 15.12 15.51
C LEU A 50 7.29 14.70 14.30
N PHE A 51 8.59 14.45 14.50
CA PHE A 51 9.47 13.94 13.45
C PHE A 51 9.06 12.55 12.98
N ASN A 52 8.69 11.66 13.90
CA ASN A 52 8.19 10.32 13.60
C ASN A 52 6.91 10.36 12.76
N ASP A 53 5.94 11.16 13.19
CA ASP A 53 4.67 11.35 12.49
C ASP A 53 4.88 11.94 11.10
N PHE A 54 5.78 12.93 10.99
CA PHE A 54 6.15 13.51 9.70
C PHE A 54 6.76 12.47 8.75
N ILE A 55 7.74 11.69 9.20
CA ILE A 55 8.34 10.63 8.37
C ILE A 55 7.31 9.58 8.01
N HIS A 56 6.44 9.19 8.95
CA HIS A 56 5.38 8.23 8.68
C HIS A 56 4.43 8.73 7.60
N ALA A 57 3.85 9.93 7.79
CA ALA A 57 2.94 10.54 6.85
C ALA A 57 3.62 10.73 5.49
N PHE A 58 4.82 11.30 5.46
CA PHE A 58 5.56 11.52 4.22
C PHE A 58 5.86 10.22 3.47
N ARG A 59 6.48 9.24 4.14
CA ARG A 59 6.90 7.98 3.52
C ARG A 59 5.71 7.20 2.96
N MET A 60 4.62 7.09 3.73
CA MET A 60 3.44 6.36 3.30
C MET A 60 2.75 7.06 2.11
N GLN A 61 2.61 8.39 2.13
CA GLN A 61 2.04 9.13 0.99
C GLN A 61 2.89 8.99 -0.27
N VAL A 62 4.22 9.07 -0.15
CA VAL A 62 5.11 8.94 -1.31
C VAL A 62 5.04 7.52 -1.90
N PHE A 63 4.92 6.46 -1.08
CA PHE A 63 4.71 5.11 -1.60
C PHE A 63 3.41 4.98 -2.41
N PHE A 64 2.32 5.63 -2.01
CA PHE A 64 1.08 5.64 -2.79
C PHE A 64 1.26 6.33 -4.14
N VAL A 65 1.95 7.48 -4.17
CA VAL A 65 2.23 8.21 -5.42
C VAL A 65 3.09 7.37 -6.37
N ILE A 66 4.19 6.80 -5.88
CA ILE A 66 5.08 5.92 -6.67
C ILE A 66 4.30 4.72 -7.21
N SER A 67 3.44 4.13 -6.39
CA SER A 67 2.61 3.00 -6.74
C SER A 67 1.61 3.31 -7.87
N GLY A 68 1.01 4.51 -7.86
CA GLY A 68 0.15 5.03 -8.93
C GLY A 68 0.92 5.32 -10.22
N TYR A 69 2.12 5.91 -10.10
CA TYR A 69 3.00 6.14 -11.25
C TYR A 69 3.37 4.82 -11.96
N PHE A 70 3.82 3.81 -11.21
CA PHE A 70 4.13 2.49 -11.77
C PHE A 70 2.90 1.84 -12.41
N SER A 71 1.72 2.04 -11.83
CA SER A 71 0.45 1.56 -12.38
C SER A 71 0.18 2.15 -13.76
N TYR A 72 0.31 3.47 -13.92
CA TYR A 72 0.10 4.16 -15.19
C TYR A 72 1.16 3.78 -16.24
N MET A 73 2.43 3.72 -15.86
CA MET A 73 3.50 3.30 -16.77
C MET A 73 3.29 1.87 -17.27
N LEU A 74 2.81 0.96 -16.41
CA LEU A 74 2.53 -0.42 -16.78
C LEU A 74 1.31 -0.51 -17.71
N PHE A 75 0.33 0.37 -17.55
CA PHE A 75 -0.83 0.49 -18.45
C PHE A 75 -0.43 0.93 -19.86
N LEU A 76 0.55 1.83 -20.00
CA LEU A 76 1.06 2.24 -21.32
C LEU A 76 1.80 1.10 -22.05
N ARG A 77 2.37 0.13 -21.32
CA ARG A 77 3.19 -0.95 -21.89
C ARG A 77 2.44 -2.27 -22.11
N TYR A 78 1.32 -2.51 -21.43
CA TYR A 78 0.63 -3.80 -21.47
C TYR A 78 -0.90 -3.65 -21.60
N PRO A 79 -1.57 -4.61 -22.26
CA PRO A 79 -3.03 -4.67 -22.29
C PRO A 79 -3.60 -4.87 -20.87
N LEU A 80 -4.79 -4.30 -20.63
CA LEU A 80 -5.44 -4.21 -19.30
C LEU A 80 -5.48 -5.55 -18.53
N LYS A 81 -5.73 -6.67 -19.23
CA LYS A 81 -5.75 -8.02 -18.63
C LYS A 81 -4.42 -8.42 -18.00
N ARG A 82 -3.29 -8.15 -18.68
CA ARG A 82 -1.95 -8.50 -18.20
C ARG A 82 -1.50 -7.57 -17.08
N TRP A 83 -1.88 -6.29 -17.18
CA TRP A 83 -1.66 -5.30 -16.12
C TRP A 83 -2.32 -5.71 -14.79
N TRP A 84 -3.60 -6.12 -14.82
CA TRP A 84 -4.33 -6.53 -13.62
C TRP A 84 -3.71 -7.76 -12.98
N LYS A 85 -3.37 -8.78 -13.79
CA LYS A 85 -2.73 -10.01 -13.30
C LYS A 85 -1.44 -9.70 -12.52
N VAL A 86 -0.52 -8.94 -13.11
CA VAL A 86 0.75 -8.59 -12.47
C VAL A 86 0.54 -7.81 -11.18
N ARG A 87 -0.47 -6.94 -11.14
CA ARG A 87 -0.75 -6.10 -9.99
C ARG A 87 -1.37 -6.90 -8.84
N VAL A 88 -2.32 -7.79 -9.14
CA VAL A 88 -2.92 -8.69 -8.15
C VAL A 88 -1.89 -9.70 -7.63
N GLU A 89 -0.99 -10.21 -8.47
CA GLU A 89 0.10 -11.08 -8.00
C GLU A 89 1.03 -10.33 -7.03
N ARG A 90 1.36 -9.07 -7.31
CA ARG A 90 2.28 -8.29 -6.47
C ARG A 90 1.67 -7.69 -5.20
N VAL A 91 0.35 -7.51 -5.15
CA VAL A 91 -0.34 -6.91 -3.99
C VAL A 91 -1.20 -7.93 -3.25
N GLY A 92 -1.95 -8.74 -4.00
CA GLY A 92 -2.85 -9.76 -3.47
C GLY A 92 -2.12 -10.94 -2.84
N ILE A 93 -1.02 -11.44 -3.44
CA ILE A 93 -0.24 -12.53 -2.82
C ILE A 93 0.33 -12.07 -1.47
N PRO A 94 1.06 -10.94 -1.36
CA PRO A 94 1.52 -10.46 -0.06
C PRO A 94 0.40 -10.21 0.93
N MET A 95 -0.76 -9.73 0.47
CA MET A 95 -1.91 -9.52 1.35
C MET A 95 -2.41 -10.85 1.93
N LEU A 96 -2.64 -11.87 1.10
CA LEU A 96 -3.13 -13.17 1.54
C LEU A 96 -2.14 -13.92 2.42
N THR A 97 -0.84 -13.80 2.15
CA THR A 97 0.20 -14.47 2.95
C THR A 97 0.51 -13.73 4.25
N ALA A 98 0.40 -12.39 4.28
CA ALA A 98 0.62 -11.59 5.49
C ALA A 98 -0.43 -11.88 6.58
N ILE A 99 -1.65 -12.30 6.22
CA ILE A 99 -2.69 -12.63 7.19
C ILE A 99 -2.21 -13.77 8.11
N PRO A 100 -1.97 -15.01 7.64
CA PRO A 100 -1.57 -16.09 8.53
C PRO A 100 -0.14 -15.93 9.07
N LEU A 101 0.78 -15.33 8.29
CA LEU A 101 2.20 -15.28 8.68
C LEU A 101 2.55 -14.16 9.64
N LEU A 102 1.87 -13.01 9.55
CA LEU A 102 2.19 -11.84 10.37
C LEU A 102 1.06 -11.52 11.34
N THR A 103 -0.19 -11.46 10.87
CA THR A 103 -1.28 -10.95 11.71
C THR A 103 -1.71 -11.94 12.79
N LEU A 104 -1.74 -13.24 12.49
CA LEU A 104 -2.09 -14.25 13.50
C LEU A 104 -1.04 -14.33 14.62
N PRO A 105 0.28 -14.45 14.34
CA PRO A 105 1.28 -14.44 15.40
C PRO A 105 1.29 -13.14 16.20
N GLN A 106 1.15 -11.99 15.53
CA GLN A 106 1.08 -10.68 16.19
C GLN A 106 -0.13 -10.58 17.12
N PHE A 107 -1.30 -11.04 16.65
CA PHE A 107 -2.52 -11.07 17.45
C PHE A 107 -2.36 -11.94 18.69
N ILE A 108 -1.82 -13.15 18.53
CA ILE A 108 -1.54 -14.07 19.65
C ILE A 108 -0.57 -13.43 20.63
N LEU A 109 0.54 -12.86 20.15
CA LEU A 109 1.53 -12.18 21.00
C LEU A 109 0.90 -11.03 21.79
N LEU A 110 0.05 -10.21 21.16
CA LEU A 110 -0.65 -9.12 21.83
C LEU A 110 -1.63 -9.61 22.91
N GLN A 111 -2.28 -10.76 22.70
CA GLN A 111 -3.08 -11.40 23.76
C GLN A 111 -2.18 -11.80 24.94
N TYR A 112 -1.00 -12.36 24.70
CA TYR A 112 -0.08 -12.75 25.76
C TYR A 112 0.57 -11.56 26.50
N VAL A 113 0.89 -10.46 25.81
CA VAL A 113 1.67 -9.35 26.38
C VAL A 113 0.82 -8.27 27.04
N LYS A 114 -0.40 -7.99 26.55
CA LYS A 114 -1.18 -6.82 27.01
C LYS A 114 -2.06 -7.02 28.24
N GLU A 115 -2.07 -8.18 28.91
CA GLU A 115 -2.99 -8.47 30.03
C GLU A 115 -4.47 -8.12 29.74
N LYS A 116 -4.86 -7.99 28.45
CA LYS A 116 -6.25 -7.80 28.03
C LYS A 116 -7.03 -9.13 28.00
N THR A 117 -6.49 -10.13 28.67
CA THR A 117 -6.93 -11.53 28.68
C THR A 117 -7.99 -11.83 29.72
N GLU A 118 -8.29 -10.92 30.65
CA GLU A 118 -9.37 -11.17 31.61
C GLU A 118 -10.76 -11.21 30.93
N ASN A 119 -10.95 -10.49 29.82
CA ASN A 119 -12.26 -10.42 29.14
C ASN A 119 -12.35 -11.22 27.83
N TRP A 120 -11.25 -11.76 27.29
CA TRP A 120 -11.29 -12.50 26.01
C TRP A 120 -12.28 -13.69 25.99
N PRO A 121 -12.42 -14.49 27.08
CA PRO A 121 -13.42 -15.55 27.15
C PRO A 121 -14.86 -15.03 27.24
N THR A 122 -15.07 -13.85 27.84
CA THR A 122 -16.38 -13.27 28.12
C THR A 122 -16.94 -12.40 26.99
N LEU A 123 -16.10 -12.01 26.03
CA LEU A 123 -16.52 -11.26 24.84
C LEU A 123 -17.45 -12.08 23.94
N SER A 124 -18.48 -11.42 23.43
CA SER A 124 -19.40 -11.94 22.42
C SER A 124 -18.67 -12.29 21.12
N ALA A 125 -19.21 -13.22 20.34
CA ALA A 125 -18.66 -13.59 19.03
C ALA A 125 -18.49 -12.37 18.10
N TYR A 126 -19.39 -11.38 18.23
CA TYR A 126 -19.30 -10.11 17.48
C TYR A 126 -18.08 -9.28 17.88
N GLU A 127 -17.79 -9.16 19.17
CA GLU A 127 -16.66 -8.35 19.66
C GLU A 127 -15.32 -9.00 19.31
N LYS A 128 -15.25 -10.33 19.35
CA LYS A 128 -14.09 -11.10 18.88
C LYS A 128 -13.83 -10.84 17.39
N TYR A 129 -14.89 -10.91 16.57
CA TYR A 129 -14.78 -10.62 15.14
C TYR A 129 -14.36 -9.16 14.88
N ASN A 130 -15.00 -8.20 15.56
CA ASN A 130 -14.71 -6.78 15.37
C ASN A 130 -13.26 -6.44 15.77
N THR A 131 -12.77 -7.01 16.88
CA THR A 131 -11.38 -6.82 17.33
C THR A 131 -10.39 -7.42 16.34
N LEU A 132 -10.64 -8.65 15.87
CA LEU A 132 -9.80 -9.30 14.88
C LEU A 132 -9.80 -8.53 13.56
N ALA A 133 -10.96 -8.08 13.10
CA ALA A 133 -11.09 -7.29 11.88
C ALA A 133 -10.35 -5.95 12.00
N TRP A 134 -10.45 -5.26 13.14
CA TRP A 134 -9.75 -4.01 13.34
C TRP A 134 -8.23 -4.18 13.39
N GLU A 135 -7.74 -5.24 14.03
CA GLU A 135 -6.32 -5.58 14.06
C GLU A 135 -5.80 -5.96 12.68
N LEU A 136 -6.60 -6.72 11.92
CA LEU A 136 -6.28 -7.10 10.56
C LEU A 136 -6.19 -5.87 9.65
N ILE A 137 -7.20 -4.99 9.74
CA ILE A 137 -7.25 -3.75 8.97
C ILE A 137 -6.08 -2.86 9.36
N SER A 138 -5.78 -2.67 10.65
CA SER A 138 -4.71 -1.76 11.10
C SER A 138 -3.32 -2.20 10.63
N HIS A 139 -3.07 -3.49 10.43
CA HIS A 139 -1.80 -4.00 9.92
C HIS A 139 -1.75 -4.03 8.39
N LEU A 140 -2.85 -4.43 7.74
CA LEU A 140 -2.91 -4.58 6.28
C LEU A 140 -3.44 -3.33 5.56
N TRP A 141 -3.74 -2.25 6.29
CA TRP A 141 -4.38 -1.06 5.75
C TRP A 141 -3.65 -0.53 4.51
N PHE A 142 -2.32 -0.55 4.53
CA PHE A 142 -1.51 -0.07 3.43
C PHE A 142 -1.75 -0.89 2.15
N LEU A 143 -1.76 -2.22 2.26
CA LEU A 143 -2.07 -3.11 1.14
C LEU A 143 -3.53 -2.97 0.69
N LEU A 144 -4.46 -2.81 1.63
CA LEU A 144 -5.88 -2.63 1.35
C LEU A 144 -6.12 -1.33 0.55
N VAL A 145 -5.51 -0.22 0.97
CA VAL A 145 -5.57 1.05 0.23
C VAL A 145 -4.97 0.90 -1.16
N LEU A 146 -3.86 0.17 -1.31
CA LEU A 146 -3.28 -0.11 -2.63
C LEU A 146 -4.23 -0.91 -3.54
N VAL A 147 -4.97 -1.87 -3.00
CA VAL A 147 -6.00 -2.61 -3.75
C VAL A 147 -7.11 -1.67 -4.19
N ILE A 148 -7.65 -0.84 -3.29
CA ILE A 148 -8.70 0.14 -3.62
C ILE A 148 -8.24 1.09 -4.71
N LEU A 149 -7.06 1.72 -4.56
CA LEU A 149 -6.51 2.64 -5.55
C LEU A 149 -6.28 1.95 -6.90
N THR A 150 -5.88 0.67 -6.90
CA THR A 150 -5.74 -0.12 -8.12
C THR A 150 -7.09 -0.34 -8.81
N THR A 151 -8.14 -0.67 -8.05
CA THR A 151 -9.50 -0.85 -8.58
C THR A 151 -10.05 0.45 -9.16
N VAL A 152 -9.86 1.58 -8.47
CA VAL A 152 -10.24 2.91 -8.97
C VAL A 152 -9.48 3.26 -10.25
N SER A 153 -8.18 2.94 -10.32
CA SER A 153 -7.37 3.18 -11.51
C SER A 153 -7.91 2.46 -12.76
N ILE A 154 -8.49 1.27 -12.62
CA ILE A 154 -9.14 0.54 -13.73
C ILE A 154 -10.34 1.31 -14.26
N GLY A 155 -11.19 1.83 -13.36
CA GLY A 155 -12.34 2.64 -13.74
C GLY A 155 -11.90 3.87 -14.54
N ILE A 156 -10.86 4.55 -14.06
CA ILE A 156 -10.28 5.72 -14.74
C ILE A 156 -9.69 5.35 -16.11
N PHE A 157 -8.94 4.26 -16.21
CA PHE A 157 -8.30 3.83 -17.46
C PHE A 157 -9.29 3.37 -18.52
N THR A 158 -10.32 2.61 -18.13
CA THR A 158 -11.38 2.19 -19.06
C THR A 158 -12.21 3.39 -19.54
N TRP A 159 -12.45 4.37 -18.68
CA TRP A 159 -13.08 5.63 -19.05
C TRP A 159 -12.26 6.44 -20.06
N PHE A 160 -10.94 6.53 -19.88
CA PHE A 160 -10.05 7.19 -20.84
C PHE A 160 -10.01 6.47 -22.19
N GLN A 161 -9.95 5.14 -22.23
CA GLN A 161 -9.98 4.38 -23.48
C GLN A 161 -11.28 4.64 -24.26
N LYS A 162 -12.42 4.58 -23.58
CA LYS A 162 -13.73 4.83 -24.20
C LYS A 162 -13.83 6.24 -24.80
N ARG A 163 -13.28 7.25 -24.12
CA ARG A 163 -13.22 8.63 -24.64
C ARG A 163 -12.36 8.78 -25.89
N GLN A 164 -11.21 8.10 -25.93
CA GLN A 164 -10.34 8.12 -27.11
C GLN A 164 -11.01 7.46 -28.32
N GLU A 165 -11.68 6.32 -28.12
CA GLU A 165 -12.43 5.64 -29.18
C GLU A 165 -13.56 6.49 -29.75
N THR A 166 -14.30 7.22 -28.91
CA THR A 166 -15.36 8.13 -29.36
C THR A 166 -14.83 9.37 -30.09
N SER A 167 -13.57 9.75 -29.86
CA SER A 167 -12.96 10.95 -30.46
C SER A 167 -12.29 10.68 -31.82
N LYS A 168 -12.06 9.42 -32.19
CA LYS A 168 -11.51 9.10 -33.52
C LYS A 168 -12.59 9.38 -34.57
N PRO A 169 -12.35 10.28 -35.55
CA PRO A 169 -13.29 10.46 -36.64
C PRO A 169 -13.48 9.12 -37.35
N ARG A 170 -14.74 8.70 -37.53
CA ARG A 170 -15.05 7.54 -38.37
C ARG A 170 -14.41 7.80 -39.73
N PRO A 171 -13.66 6.85 -40.33
CA PRO A 171 -13.22 7.02 -41.69
C PRO A 171 -14.46 7.32 -42.52
N ALA A 172 -14.49 8.50 -43.14
CA ALA A 172 -15.55 8.90 -44.03
C ALA A 172 -15.73 7.73 -44.99
N ALA A 173 -16.90 7.11 -44.95
CA ALA A 173 -17.19 6.00 -45.81
C ALA A 173 -16.94 6.51 -47.24
N MET A 174 -15.87 6.01 -47.87
CA MET A 174 -15.60 6.24 -49.28
C MET A 174 -16.75 5.57 -50.03
N TRP A 175 -17.84 6.31 -50.18
CA TRP A 175 -18.93 6.05 -51.09
C TRP A 175 -18.77 7.04 -52.24
N GLY A 176 -18.73 6.50 -53.45
CA GLY A 176 -18.69 7.25 -54.72
C GLY A 176 -17.37 7.01 -55.45
N GLY A 177 -17.34 6.38 -56.62
CA GLY A 177 -18.40 5.85 -57.48
C GLY A 177 -17.74 5.07 -58.63
#